data_AF-A0A1A9AME5-F1
#
_entry.id   AF-A0A1A9AME5-F1
#
_cell.length_a   1.000
_cell.length_b   1.000
_cell.length_c   1.000
_cell.angle_alpha   90.00
_cell.angle_beta   90.00
_cell.angle_gamma   90.00
#
_symmetry.space_group_name_H-M   'P 1'
#
loop_
_entity.id
_entity.type
_entity.pdbx_description
1 polymer ?
#
loop_
_entity_poly.entity_id
_entity_poly.type
_entity_poly.pdbx_seq_one_letter_code
_entity_poly.pdbx_strand_id
1 'polypeptide(L)'
;MENENEQYDIFTDLYKYNTLESMRRNLSAGLGDEYYCHNLGRNFGNYAPKIVKTCKQFLQMCSTYNFMLIMNAVNKEKSCAVMNYWLNSDLREIINERNLESIFYTSMTEQSKKKVNTANCNFTLYKIEDNEFNKLKILYGLYENFYKINSNIKSVDGEVCKQVCIYKNECAIIYNNNVEKCPTNNKSKFCHELENFKKKYMAENTCNICPEVPNLKPNPQKIQPEVKTDQETQNLDTRVNHHTYESADSYSTTDQYSIIPVFSCIFVGIFIILFLFYKFTKFGNCLRANLISKRMIWNNIDEETNSTFILSPDTENTCSENTAYHIAYHSV
;
A
#
# COMPACT_ATOMS: atom_id res chain seq x y z
N MET A 1 -1.80 -26.41 -14.08
CA MET A 1 -2.06 -24.98 -13.85
C MET A 1 -2.41 -24.85 -12.39
N GLU A 2 -1.55 -24.24 -11.59
CA GLU A 2 -1.90 -23.92 -10.20
C GLU A 2 -3.13 -23.01 -10.21
N ASN A 3 -4.13 -23.36 -9.40
CA ASN A 3 -5.33 -22.58 -9.28
C ASN A 3 -4.99 -21.34 -8.44
N GLU A 4 -4.94 -20.17 -9.07
CA GLU A 4 -4.71 -18.90 -8.38
C GLU A 4 -5.99 -18.48 -7.66
N ASN A 5 -5.97 -18.52 -6.32
CA ASN A 5 -7.13 -18.21 -5.49
C ASN A 5 -7.17 -16.73 -5.12
N GLU A 6 -6.00 -16.08 -5.10
CA GLU A 6 -5.88 -14.66 -4.74
C GLU A 6 -6.39 -13.70 -5.82
N GLN A 7 -6.72 -12.49 -5.37
CA GLN A 7 -6.90 -11.32 -6.23
C GLN A 7 -5.58 -10.55 -6.27
N TYR A 8 -5.00 -10.42 -7.47
CA TYR A 8 -3.67 -9.81 -7.64
C TYR A 8 -3.73 -8.29 -7.84
N ASP A 9 -4.89 -7.74 -8.20
CA ASP A 9 -5.09 -6.31 -8.46
C ASP A 9 -5.31 -5.47 -7.18
N ILE A 10 -5.18 -6.07 -5.99
CA ILE A 10 -5.50 -5.43 -4.71
C ILE A 10 -4.61 -4.20 -4.40
N PHE A 11 -3.44 -4.09 -5.06
CA PHE A 11 -2.48 -3.01 -4.86
C PHE A 11 -2.57 -1.87 -5.89
N THR A 12 -3.52 -1.90 -6.83
CA THR A 12 -3.65 -0.85 -7.87
C THR A 12 -3.77 0.57 -7.29
N ASP A 13 -4.38 0.67 -6.09
CA ASP A 13 -4.62 1.89 -5.32
C ASP A 13 -3.82 1.92 -4.01
N LEU A 14 -2.68 1.22 -3.93
CA LEU A 14 -1.91 1.04 -2.70
C LEU A 14 -1.63 2.35 -1.95
N TYR A 15 -1.42 3.45 -2.68
CA TYR A 15 -1.19 4.78 -2.12
C TYR A 15 -2.28 5.30 -1.18
N LYS A 16 -3.54 4.90 -1.39
CA LYS A 16 -4.65 5.29 -0.51
C LYS A 16 -4.38 4.73 0.89
N TYR A 17 -3.82 3.54 0.97
CA TYR A 17 -3.63 2.79 2.21
C TYR A 17 -2.44 3.25 3.08
N ASN A 18 -1.66 4.26 2.66
CA ASN A 18 -0.47 4.72 3.41
C ASN A 18 -0.78 5.07 4.86
N THR A 19 -1.88 5.77 5.11
CA THR A 19 -2.29 6.15 6.47
C THR A 19 -2.64 4.91 7.29
N LEU A 20 -3.39 3.97 6.71
CA LEU A 20 -3.75 2.72 7.38
C LEU A 20 -2.50 1.86 7.66
N GLU A 21 -1.57 1.77 6.70
CA GLU A 21 -0.29 1.06 6.87
C GLU A 21 0.57 1.69 7.97
N SER A 22 0.60 3.02 8.08
CA SER A 22 1.34 3.71 9.14
C SER A 22 0.79 3.38 10.53
N MET A 23 -0.54 3.28 10.64
CA MET A 23 -1.23 2.95 11.89
C MET A 23 -1.08 1.48 12.28
N ARG A 24 -0.87 0.59 11.30
CA ARG A 24 -0.59 -0.84 11.52
C ARG A 24 0.57 -1.08 12.49
N ARG A 25 1.53 -0.16 12.59
CA ARG A 25 2.69 -0.29 13.50
C ARG A 25 2.42 0.16 14.93
N ASN A 26 1.28 0.80 15.19
CA ASN A 26 0.94 1.32 16.51
C ASN A 26 0.49 0.18 17.45
N LEU A 27 1.02 0.19 18.68
CA LEU A 27 0.74 -0.78 19.73
C LEU A 27 -0.40 -0.37 20.66
N SER A 28 -0.99 0.82 20.47
CA SER A 28 -2.07 1.31 21.32
C SER A 28 -3.38 0.54 21.08
N ALA A 29 -3.47 -0.66 21.63
CA ALA A 29 -4.69 -1.45 21.67
C ALA A 29 -5.52 -1.05 22.91
N GLY A 30 -6.85 -1.09 22.81
CA GLY A 30 -7.71 -0.92 23.97
C GLY A 30 -7.56 -2.08 24.96
N LEU A 31 -7.90 -1.87 26.24
CA LEU A 31 -7.77 -2.88 27.30
C LEU A 31 -8.42 -4.25 26.94
N GLY A 32 -9.57 -4.21 26.26
CA GLY A 32 -10.25 -5.42 25.79
C GLY A 32 -9.47 -6.20 24.74
N ASP A 33 -8.84 -5.50 23.79
CA ASP A 33 -8.00 -6.13 22.75
C ASP A 33 -6.70 -6.65 23.34
N GLU A 34 -6.15 -5.94 24.32
CA GLU A 34 -4.95 -6.36 25.03
C GLU A 34 -5.15 -7.71 25.73
N TYR A 35 -6.21 -7.82 26.55
CA TYR A 35 -6.56 -9.07 27.20
C TYR A 35 -6.83 -10.20 26.20
N TYR A 36 -7.62 -9.91 25.16
CA TYR A 36 -7.92 -10.87 24.10
C TYR A 36 -6.65 -11.41 23.42
N CYS A 37 -5.75 -10.51 23.00
CA CYS A 37 -4.52 -10.90 22.32
C CYS A 37 -3.57 -11.69 23.23
N HIS A 38 -3.47 -11.34 24.51
CA HIS A 38 -2.70 -12.12 25.48
C HIS A 38 -3.23 -13.55 25.64
N ASN A 39 -4.55 -13.73 25.68
CA ASN A 39 -5.14 -15.06 25.75
C ASN A 39 -4.92 -15.85 24.46
N LEU A 40 -5.10 -15.22 23.30
CA LEU A 40 -4.83 -15.85 22.00
C LEU A 40 -3.37 -16.33 21.91
N GLY A 41 -2.42 -15.50 22.35
CA GLY A 41 -0.98 -15.80 22.33
C GLY A 41 -0.58 -17.04 23.13
N ARG A 42 -1.34 -17.43 24.17
CA ARG A 42 -1.03 -18.64 24.98
C ARG A 42 -1.04 -19.93 24.16
N ASN A 43 -1.71 -19.94 23.02
CA ASN A 43 -1.77 -21.10 22.12
C ASN A 43 -0.50 -21.29 21.26
N PHE A 44 0.49 -20.39 21.38
CA PHE A 44 1.62 -20.31 20.44
C PHE A 44 3.01 -20.45 21.10
N GLY A 45 3.07 -20.88 22.37
CA GLY A 45 4.33 -21.16 23.07
C GLY A 45 5.36 -20.03 22.92
N ASN A 46 6.52 -20.35 22.34
CA ASN A 46 7.63 -19.40 22.14
C ASN A 46 7.28 -18.24 21.17
N TYR A 47 6.28 -18.42 20.30
CA TYR A 47 5.80 -17.37 19.39
C TYR A 47 4.76 -16.45 20.02
N ALA A 48 4.35 -16.70 21.27
CA ALA A 48 3.37 -15.88 21.98
C ALA A 48 3.68 -14.37 21.92
N PRO A 49 4.92 -13.87 22.14
CA PRO A 49 5.21 -12.44 22.06
C PRO A 49 4.93 -11.84 20.68
N LYS A 50 5.31 -12.55 19.60
CA LYS A 50 5.06 -12.13 18.21
C LYS A 50 3.56 -12.13 17.91
N ILE A 51 2.85 -13.19 18.27
CA ILE A 51 1.40 -13.32 18.08
C ILE A 51 0.63 -12.23 18.81
N VAL A 52 0.95 -11.98 20.08
CA VAL A 52 0.31 -10.92 20.88
C VAL A 52 0.54 -9.56 20.22
N LYS A 53 1.79 -9.27 19.80
CA LYS A 53 2.14 -8.03 19.12
C LYS A 53 1.35 -7.85 17.82
N THR A 54 1.37 -8.85 16.94
CA THR A 54 0.67 -8.81 15.65
C THR A 54 -0.85 -8.69 15.83
N CYS A 55 -1.42 -9.42 16.79
CA CYS A 55 -2.84 -9.32 17.15
C CYS A 55 -3.21 -7.89 17.56
N LYS A 56 -2.45 -7.28 18.49
CA LYS A 56 -2.70 -5.90 18.96
C LYS A 56 -2.66 -4.89 17.80
N GLN A 57 -1.61 -4.97 16.99
CA GLN A 57 -1.40 -4.11 15.83
C GLN A 57 -2.52 -4.24 14.79
N PHE A 58 -2.93 -5.47 14.49
CA PHE A 58 -3.99 -5.73 13.52
C PHE A 58 -5.37 -5.25 14.01
N LEU A 59 -5.71 -5.54 15.28
CA LEU A 59 -6.98 -5.08 15.86
C LEU A 59 -7.06 -3.56 15.96
N GLN A 60 -5.93 -2.89 16.26
CA GLN A 60 -5.88 -1.44 16.23
C GLN A 60 -6.13 -0.89 14.81
N MET A 61 -5.53 -1.50 13.80
CA MET A 61 -5.78 -1.17 12.40
C MET A 61 -7.28 -1.33 12.05
N CYS A 62 -7.91 -2.44 12.46
CA CYS A 62 -9.37 -2.65 12.30
C CYS A 62 -10.20 -1.57 12.98
N SER A 63 -9.82 -1.13 14.18
CA SER A 63 -10.52 -0.04 14.89
C SER A 63 -10.45 1.30 14.15
N THR A 64 -9.38 1.57 13.40
CA THR A 64 -9.24 2.79 12.60
C THR A 64 -9.88 2.71 11.21
N TYR A 65 -10.19 1.51 10.73
CA TYR A 65 -10.65 1.27 9.36
C TYR A 65 -11.93 2.04 9.01
N ASN A 66 -12.98 1.96 9.84
CA ASN A 66 -14.25 2.62 9.53
C ASN A 66 -14.07 4.15 9.40
N PHE A 67 -13.22 4.74 10.24
CA PHE A 67 -12.89 6.16 10.15
C PHE A 67 -12.15 6.49 8.85
N MET A 68 -11.16 5.69 8.47
CA MET A 68 -10.45 5.85 7.20
C MET A 68 -11.39 5.75 6.00
N LEU A 69 -12.39 4.87 6.09
CA LEU A 69 -13.40 4.69 5.05
C LEU A 69 -14.25 5.94 4.88
N ILE A 70 -14.73 6.54 5.98
CA ILE A 70 -15.50 7.80 5.98
C ILE A 70 -14.68 8.94 5.38
N MET A 71 -13.38 8.98 5.67
CA MET A 71 -12.46 9.98 5.14
C MET A 71 -12.06 9.74 3.68
N ASN A 72 -12.62 8.71 3.02
CA ASN A 72 -12.22 8.27 1.68
C ASN A 72 -10.71 7.98 1.54
N ALA A 73 -10.06 7.65 2.65
CA ALA A 73 -8.63 7.34 2.71
C ALA A 73 -8.34 5.88 2.39
N VAL A 74 -9.35 5.03 2.17
CA VAL A 74 -9.19 3.62 1.78
C VAL A 74 -10.28 3.21 0.79
N ASN A 75 -10.01 2.23 -0.06
CA ASN A 75 -11.02 1.64 -0.94
C ASN A 75 -11.64 0.40 -0.30
N LYS A 76 -12.93 0.43 0.00
CA LYS A 76 -13.67 -0.67 0.65
C LYS A 76 -13.52 -2.02 -0.07
N GLU A 77 -13.44 -2.02 -1.40
CA GLU A 77 -13.42 -3.24 -2.23
C GLU A 77 -12.13 -4.04 -2.04
N LYS A 78 -10.99 -3.35 -1.91
CA LYS A 78 -9.65 -3.98 -1.85
C LYS A 78 -9.08 -4.01 -0.43
N SER A 79 -9.68 -3.28 0.51
CA SER A 79 -9.13 -3.09 1.86
C SER A 79 -8.92 -4.40 2.63
N CYS A 80 -9.90 -5.30 2.62
CA CYS A 80 -9.79 -6.56 3.36
C CYS A 80 -8.63 -7.41 2.83
N ALA A 81 -8.47 -7.48 1.51
CA ALA A 81 -7.42 -8.26 0.88
C ALA A 81 -6.04 -7.67 1.16
N VAL A 82 -5.89 -6.34 1.09
CA VAL A 82 -4.66 -5.63 1.49
C VAL A 82 -4.33 -5.90 2.96
N MET A 83 -5.33 -5.83 3.86
CA MET A 83 -5.13 -6.12 5.28
C MET A 83 -4.76 -7.59 5.52
N ASN A 84 -5.39 -8.55 4.82
CA ASN A 84 -5.04 -9.97 4.90
C ASN A 84 -3.60 -10.22 4.44
N TYR A 85 -3.18 -9.59 3.34
CA TYR A 85 -1.80 -9.64 2.86
C TYR A 85 -0.81 -9.11 3.90
N TRP A 86 -1.10 -7.95 4.52
CA TRP A 86 -0.22 -7.41 5.56
C TRP A 86 -0.12 -8.32 6.79
N LEU A 87 -1.24 -8.93 7.20
CA LEU A 87 -1.24 -9.88 8.31
C LEU A 87 -0.35 -11.10 7.99
N ASN A 88 -0.45 -11.62 6.78
CA ASN A 88 0.40 -12.71 6.29
C ASN A 88 1.88 -12.32 6.26
N SER A 89 2.18 -11.08 5.84
CA SER A 89 3.54 -10.55 5.82
C SER A 89 4.13 -10.48 7.23
N ASP A 90 3.35 -10.04 8.22
CA ASP A 90 3.81 -9.93 9.62
C ASP A 90 4.06 -11.28 10.29
N LEU A 91 3.35 -12.32 9.86
CA LEU A 91 3.41 -13.67 10.42
C LEU A 91 4.33 -14.61 9.64
N ARG A 92 5.01 -14.10 8.61
CA ARG A 92 5.79 -14.93 7.69
C ARG A 92 6.88 -15.77 8.38
N GLU A 93 7.50 -15.23 9.43
CA GLU A 93 8.51 -15.91 10.24
C GLU A 93 7.98 -17.17 10.96
N ILE A 94 6.65 -17.26 11.17
CA ILE A 94 6.00 -18.32 11.94
C ILE A 94 4.90 -19.04 11.14
N ILE A 95 4.93 -18.90 9.82
CA ILE A 95 3.89 -19.34 8.89
C ILE A 95 3.62 -20.87 8.91
N ASN A 96 4.59 -21.63 9.40
CA ASN A 96 4.53 -23.09 9.53
C ASN A 96 3.97 -23.55 10.88
N GLU A 97 3.57 -22.63 11.75
CA GLU A 97 3.01 -22.97 13.05
C GLU A 97 1.61 -23.59 12.90
N ARG A 98 1.45 -24.83 13.40
CA ARG A 98 0.23 -25.65 13.20
C ARG A 98 -1.06 -24.96 13.65
N ASN A 99 -0.97 -24.09 14.65
CA ASN A 99 -2.10 -23.40 15.23
C ASN A 99 -2.45 -22.09 14.51
N LEU A 100 -1.64 -21.65 13.53
CA LEU A 100 -1.81 -20.34 12.91
C LEU A 100 -3.12 -20.28 12.11
N GLU A 101 -3.36 -21.25 11.24
CA GLU A 101 -4.57 -21.32 10.41
C GLU A 101 -5.83 -21.55 11.25
N SER A 102 -5.83 -22.62 12.06
CA SER A 102 -7.01 -23.06 12.80
C SER A 102 -7.41 -22.12 13.94
N ILE A 103 -6.42 -21.56 14.66
CA ILE A 103 -6.67 -20.74 15.86
C ILE A 103 -6.49 -19.26 15.53
N PHE A 104 -5.33 -18.83 15.05
CA PHE A 104 -5.06 -17.39 14.92
C PHE A 104 -5.93 -16.73 13.86
N TYR A 105 -5.91 -17.21 12.62
CA TYR A 105 -6.68 -16.60 11.52
C TYR A 105 -8.20 -16.65 11.78
N THR A 106 -8.71 -17.77 12.30
CA THR A 106 -10.12 -17.89 12.72
C THR A 106 -10.49 -16.89 13.80
N SER A 107 -9.72 -16.84 14.89
CA SER A 107 -9.98 -15.95 16.02
C SER A 107 -9.91 -14.47 15.60
N MET A 108 -8.88 -14.12 14.83
CA MET A 108 -8.70 -12.77 14.32
C MET A 108 -9.82 -12.37 13.35
N THR A 109 -10.33 -13.30 12.54
CA THR A 109 -11.48 -13.06 11.67
C THR A 109 -12.71 -12.66 12.49
N GLU A 110 -13.05 -13.44 13.51
CA GLU A 110 -14.19 -13.16 14.39
C GLU A 110 -14.05 -11.83 15.13
N GLN A 111 -12.87 -11.56 15.69
CA GLN A 111 -12.64 -10.36 16.46
C GLN A 111 -12.61 -9.10 15.58
N SER A 112 -12.09 -9.19 14.35
CA SER A 112 -12.07 -8.08 13.40
C SER A 112 -13.48 -7.70 12.92
N LYS A 113 -14.37 -8.68 12.74
CA LYS A 113 -15.78 -8.44 12.38
C LYS A 113 -16.55 -7.64 13.44
N LYS A 114 -16.14 -7.69 14.71
CA LYS A 114 -16.74 -6.85 15.77
C LYS A 114 -16.33 -5.39 15.68
N LYS A 115 -15.22 -5.09 14.99
CA LYS A 115 -14.65 -3.75 14.86
C LYS A 115 -14.98 -3.09 13.55
N VAL A 116 -15.08 -3.86 12.48
CA VAL A 116 -15.38 -3.35 11.14
C VAL A 116 -16.81 -3.68 10.74
N ASN A 117 -17.48 -2.69 10.15
CA ASN A 117 -18.78 -2.89 9.54
C ASN A 117 -18.67 -3.91 8.38
N THR A 118 -19.32 -5.05 8.54
CA THR A 118 -19.30 -6.18 7.60
C THR A 118 -19.87 -5.84 6.23
N ALA A 119 -20.72 -4.81 6.12
CA ALA A 119 -21.21 -4.31 4.83
C ALA A 119 -20.11 -3.66 3.96
N ASN A 120 -19.01 -3.21 4.58
CA ASN A 120 -17.90 -2.56 3.90
C ASN A 120 -16.71 -3.50 3.69
N CYS A 121 -16.59 -4.52 4.53
CA CYS A 121 -15.52 -5.49 4.47
C CYS A 121 -15.97 -6.78 5.16
N ASN A 122 -16.20 -7.84 4.39
CA ASN A 122 -16.43 -9.17 4.97
C ASN A 122 -15.07 -9.79 5.32
N PHE A 123 -14.49 -9.37 6.45
CA PHE A 123 -13.22 -9.90 6.95
C PHE A 123 -13.25 -11.42 6.93
N THR A 124 -12.45 -11.99 6.05
CA THR A 124 -12.10 -13.41 6.06
C THR A 124 -10.60 -13.43 6.00
N LEU A 125 -9.97 -13.65 7.15
CA LEU A 125 -8.53 -13.71 7.26
C LEU A 125 -8.11 -15.17 7.14
N TYR A 126 -7.07 -15.41 6.37
CA TYR A 126 -6.57 -16.74 6.11
C TYR A 126 -5.11 -16.66 5.74
N LYS A 127 -4.42 -17.78 5.91
CA LYS A 127 -3.05 -17.94 5.45
C LYS A 127 -3.05 -18.01 3.93
N ILE A 128 -2.29 -17.11 3.31
CA ILE A 128 -2.02 -17.10 1.89
C ILE A 128 -0.96 -18.15 1.62
N GLU A 129 -1.16 -18.98 0.59
CA GLU A 129 -0.18 -19.98 0.18
C GLU A 129 1.14 -19.31 -0.23
N ASP A 130 2.26 -19.95 0.07
CA ASP A 130 3.60 -19.42 -0.16
C ASP A 130 3.82 -18.93 -1.59
N ASN A 131 3.35 -19.69 -2.58
CA ASN A 131 3.48 -19.32 -3.98
C ASN A 131 2.68 -18.04 -4.31
N GLU A 132 1.46 -17.92 -3.77
CA GLU A 132 0.57 -16.78 -4.02
C GLU A 132 1.05 -15.54 -3.26
N PHE A 133 1.54 -15.73 -2.03
CA PHE A 133 2.16 -14.65 -1.24
C PHE A 133 3.37 -14.06 -1.95
N ASN A 134 4.23 -14.90 -2.54
CA ASN A 134 5.39 -14.42 -3.29
C ASN A 134 5.00 -13.59 -4.52
N LYS A 135 3.97 -14.03 -5.26
CA LYS A 135 3.40 -13.27 -6.38
C LYS A 135 2.81 -11.93 -5.91
N LEU A 136 2.06 -11.91 -4.80
CA LEU A 136 1.54 -10.68 -4.20
C LEU A 136 2.67 -9.75 -3.71
N LYS A 137 3.73 -10.30 -3.12
CA LYS A 137 4.90 -9.54 -2.67
C LYS A 137 5.60 -8.82 -3.84
N ILE A 138 5.71 -9.50 -4.99
CA ILE A 138 6.24 -8.90 -6.23
C ILE A 138 5.38 -7.70 -6.64
N LEU A 139 4.05 -7.86 -6.72
CA LEU A 139 3.14 -6.79 -7.09
C LEU A 139 3.12 -5.64 -6.07
N TYR A 140 3.21 -5.95 -4.78
CA TYR A 140 3.32 -4.95 -3.73
C TYR A 140 4.56 -4.08 -3.95
N GLY A 141 5.73 -4.69 -4.18
CA GLY A 141 6.97 -3.95 -4.47
C GLY A 141 6.86 -3.09 -5.73
N LEU A 142 6.22 -3.62 -6.77
CA LEU A 142 5.99 -2.94 -8.04
C LEU A 142 5.11 -1.68 -7.85
N TYR A 143 3.98 -1.80 -7.15
CA TYR A 143 3.08 -0.68 -6.88
C TYR A 143 3.62 0.30 -5.84
N GLU A 144 4.38 -0.16 -4.83
CA GLU A 144 5.02 0.71 -3.85
C GLU A 144 6.04 1.63 -4.55
N ASN A 145 6.88 1.10 -5.44
CA ASN A 145 7.82 1.88 -6.22
C ASN A 145 7.13 2.82 -7.21
N PHE A 146 6.09 2.35 -7.91
CA PHE A 146 5.31 3.20 -8.80
C PHE A 146 4.67 4.38 -8.07
N TYR A 147 4.15 4.18 -6.86
CA TYR A 147 3.61 5.29 -6.07
C TYR A 147 4.69 6.33 -5.71
N LYS A 148 5.93 5.91 -5.43
CA LYS A 148 7.03 6.83 -5.11
C LYS A 148 7.45 7.68 -6.33
N ILE A 149 7.17 7.23 -7.55
CA ILE A 149 7.32 8.08 -8.75
C ILE A 149 6.34 9.26 -8.69
N ASN A 150 5.11 9.00 -8.24
CA ASN A 150 3.98 9.94 -8.30
C ASN A 150 3.79 10.76 -7.02
N SER A 151 4.61 10.58 -5.99
CA SER A 151 4.47 11.28 -4.72
C SER A 151 4.92 12.75 -4.80
N ASN A 152 4.06 13.60 -5.37
CA ASN A 152 4.01 15.06 -5.23
C ASN A 152 5.33 15.83 -5.32
N ILE A 153 6.19 15.53 -6.29
CA ILE A 153 7.35 16.38 -6.55
C ILE A 153 6.97 17.47 -7.55
N LYS A 154 6.66 18.67 -7.04
CA LYS A 154 6.26 19.85 -7.84
C LYS A 154 7.45 20.65 -8.40
N SER A 155 8.68 20.29 -8.07
CA SER A 155 9.89 20.91 -8.62
C SER A 155 10.70 19.88 -9.40
N VAL A 156 10.70 20.02 -10.72
CA VAL A 156 11.53 19.22 -11.62
C VAL A 156 12.94 19.81 -11.62
N ASP A 157 13.67 19.63 -10.52
CA ASP A 157 15.13 19.80 -10.56
C ASP A 157 15.80 18.46 -10.91
N GLY A 158 17.10 18.50 -11.22
CA GLY A 158 17.84 17.31 -11.65
C GLY A 158 17.99 16.23 -10.57
N GLU A 159 17.95 16.60 -9.29
CA GLU A 159 18.12 15.66 -8.17
C GLU A 159 16.83 14.86 -7.93
N VAL A 160 15.68 15.52 -8.05
CA VAL A 160 14.36 14.90 -8.05
C VAL A 160 14.24 13.82 -9.12
N CYS A 161 14.63 14.13 -10.36
CA CYS A 161 14.53 13.16 -11.44
C CYS A 161 15.48 11.97 -11.26
N LYS A 162 16.64 12.17 -10.64
CA LYS A 162 17.53 11.05 -10.27
C LYS A 162 16.81 10.06 -9.36
N GLN A 163 16.08 10.54 -8.35
CA GLN A 163 15.34 9.68 -7.43
C GLN A 163 14.14 9.00 -8.10
N VAL A 164 13.42 9.71 -8.97
CA VAL A 164 12.34 9.12 -9.78
C VAL A 164 12.88 8.01 -10.70
N CYS A 165 14.02 8.23 -11.36
CA CYS A 165 14.63 7.23 -12.23
C CYS A 165 15.03 5.96 -11.48
N ILE A 166 15.45 6.06 -10.21
CA ILE A 166 15.69 4.88 -9.36
C ILE A 166 14.40 4.05 -9.22
N TYR A 167 13.27 4.68 -8.87
CA TYR A 167 12.00 3.95 -8.73
C TYR A 167 11.49 3.38 -10.06
N LYS A 168 11.67 4.11 -11.16
CA LYS A 168 11.38 3.62 -12.51
C LYS A 168 12.22 2.38 -12.85
N ASN A 169 13.51 2.41 -12.53
CA ASN A 169 14.42 1.29 -12.74
C ASN A 169 13.98 0.05 -11.96
N GLU A 170 13.68 0.22 -10.66
CA GLU A 170 13.15 -0.86 -9.82
C GLU A 170 11.87 -1.47 -10.39
N CYS A 171 10.92 -0.64 -10.81
CA CYS A 171 9.69 -1.11 -11.47
C CYS A 171 10.01 -1.95 -12.72
N ALA A 172 10.93 -1.48 -13.57
CA ALA A 172 11.28 -2.16 -14.80
C ALA A 172 12.01 -3.50 -14.55
N ILE A 173 12.92 -3.55 -13.59
CA ILE A 173 13.62 -4.79 -13.18
C ILE A 173 12.61 -5.81 -12.64
N ILE A 174 11.77 -5.40 -11.68
CA ILE A 174 10.77 -6.30 -11.08
C ILE A 174 9.80 -6.82 -12.15
N TYR A 175 9.28 -5.96 -13.03
CA TYR A 175 8.38 -6.39 -14.09
C TYR A 175 9.07 -7.36 -15.06
N ASN A 176 10.27 -7.01 -15.57
CA ASN A 176 10.98 -7.80 -16.57
C ASN A 176 11.35 -9.19 -16.04
N ASN A 177 11.78 -9.30 -14.78
CA ASN A 177 12.15 -10.58 -14.17
C ASN A 177 10.96 -11.53 -13.94
N ASN A 178 9.73 -11.03 -14.02
CA ASN A 178 8.53 -11.81 -13.74
C ASN A 178 7.62 -12.00 -14.95
N VAL A 179 7.57 -11.04 -15.89
CA VAL A 179 6.76 -11.18 -17.11
C VAL A 179 7.26 -12.31 -18.01
N GLU A 180 8.57 -12.59 -18.02
CA GLU A 180 9.14 -13.70 -18.80
C GLU A 180 8.68 -15.08 -18.31
N LYS A 181 8.27 -15.17 -17.04
CA LYS A 181 7.77 -16.40 -16.42
C LYS A 181 6.28 -16.63 -16.69
N CYS A 182 5.62 -15.70 -17.38
CA CYS A 182 4.19 -15.79 -17.65
C CYS A 182 3.87 -16.85 -18.71
N PRO A 183 2.85 -17.70 -18.47
CA PRO A 183 2.46 -18.71 -19.42
C PRO A 183 1.83 -18.08 -20.68
N THR A 184 1.99 -18.74 -21.82
CA THR A 184 1.51 -18.30 -23.13
C THR A 184 -0.02 -18.33 -23.30
N ASN A 185 -0.77 -18.89 -22.35
CA ASN A 185 -2.22 -19.07 -22.46
C ASN A 185 -3.06 -18.05 -21.63
N ASN A 186 -2.42 -17.03 -21.06
CA ASN A 186 -3.00 -15.88 -20.34
C ASN A 186 -4.00 -16.12 -19.21
N LYS A 187 -4.06 -17.32 -18.62
CA LYS A 187 -5.02 -17.55 -17.53
C LYS A 187 -4.50 -17.17 -16.15
N SER A 188 -3.22 -16.81 -16.01
CA SER A 188 -2.69 -16.34 -14.73
C SER A 188 -3.18 -14.92 -14.46
N LYS A 189 -3.93 -14.76 -13.37
CA LYS A 189 -4.36 -13.48 -12.79
C LYS A 189 -3.16 -12.63 -12.41
N PHE A 190 -2.09 -13.24 -11.90
CA PHE A 190 -0.83 -12.53 -11.61
C PHE A 190 -0.24 -11.90 -12.88
N CYS A 191 -0.14 -12.66 -13.96
CA CYS A 191 0.37 -12.15 -15.25
C CYS A 191 -0.55 -11.11 -15.89
N HIS A 192 -1.87 -11.28 -15.73
CA HIS A 192 -2.84 -10.27 -16.14
C HIS A 192 -2.58 -8.94 -15.41
N GLU A 193 -2.30 -9.00 -14.11
CA GLU A 193 -2.02 -7.81 -13.33
C GLU A 193 -0.67 -7.15 -13.67
N LEU A 194 0.37 -7.93 -13.99
CA LEU A 194 1.61 -7.37 -14.55
C LEU A 194 1.35 -6.56 -15.83
N GLU A 195 0.48 -7.05 -16.73
CA GLU A 195 0.11 -6.32 -17.94
C GLU A 195 -0.69 -5.04 -17.64
N ASN A 196 -1.57 -5.07 -16.64
CA ASN A 196 -2.28 -3.87 -16.18
C ASN A 196 -1.30 -2.84 -15.60
N PHE A 197 -0.35 -3.30 -14.80
CA PHE A 197 0.73 -2.45 -14.32
C PHE A 197 1.53 -1.82 -15.46
N LYS A 198 1.94 -2.60 -16.47
CA LYS A 198 2.69 -2.08 -17.63
C LYS A 198 1.96 -0.93 -18.31
N LYS A 199 0.65 -1.05 -18.54
CA LYS A 199 -0.17 0.04 -19.13
C LYS A 199 -0.11 1.30 -18.26
N LYS A 200 -0.24 1.14 -16.94
CA LYS A 200 -0.18 2.25 -15.97
C LYS A 200 1.20 2.90 -15.94
N TYR A 201 2.26 2.09 -15.96
CA TYR A 201 3.64 2.56 -15.99
C TYR A 201 3.98 3.32 -17.27
N MET A 202 3.53 2.85 -18.43
CA MET A 202 3.79 3.52 -19.72
C MET A 202 3.03 4.84 -19.88
N ALA A 203 1.90 5.01 -19.18
CA ALA A 203 1.15 6.26 -19.15
C ALA A 203 1.79 7.31 -18.22
N GLU A 204 2.73 6.92 -17.37
CA GLU A 204 3.41 7.81 -16.42
C GLU A 204 4.54 8.60 -17.11
N ASN A 205 4.48 9.92 -17.01
CA ASN A 205 5.37 10.85 -17.73
C ASN A 205 6.22 11.74 -16.81
N THR A 206 6.25 11.48 -15.50
CA THR A 206 7.17 12.15 -14.58
C THR A 206 8.62 11.81 -14.94
N CYS A 207 9.47 12.80 -15.19
CA CYS A 207 10.88 12.62 -15.59
C CYS A 207 11.05 11.67 -16.79
N ASN A 208 10.87 12.24 -18.00
CA ASN A 208 10.87 11.48 -19.25
C ASN A 208 12.23 10.89 -19.65
N ILE A 209 13.33 11.40 -19.10
CA ILE A 209 14.68 10.99 -19.46
C ILE A 209 15.27 10.21 -18.27
N CYS A 210 15.26 8.89 -18.38
CA CYS A 210 15.94 7.97 -17.46
C CYS A 210 16.75 6.96 -18.28
N PRO A 211 17.99 7.30 -18.69
CA PRO A 211 18.75 6.53 -19.68
C PRO A 211 19.14 5.13 -19.18
N GLU A 212 19.24 4.93 -17.87
CA GLU A 212 19.62 3.66 -17.25
C GLU A 212 18.44 2.69 -17.06
N VAL A 213 17.19 3.15 -17.27
CA VAL A 213 15.99 2.33 -17.03
C VAL A 213 15.78 1.38 -18.21
N PRO A 214 15.70 0.05 -17.98
CA PRO A 214 15.46 -0.89 -19.04
C PRO A 214 14.04 -0.76 -19.59
N ASN A 215 13.89 -0.98 -20.90
CA ASN A 215 12.58 -1.05 -21.53
C ASN A 215 11.79 -2.25 -20.98
N LEU A 216 10.47 -2.07 -20.82
CA LEU A 216 9.59 -3.15 -20.37
C LEU A 216 9.42 -4.20 -21.48
N LYS A 217 9.84 -5.44 -21.20
CA LYS A 217 9.70 -6.59 -22.09
C LYS A 217 8.23 -6.83 -22.46
N PRO A 218 7.93 -7.38 -23.64
CA PRO A 218 6.57 -7.80 -23.96
C PRO A 218 6.21 -9.05 -23.14
N ASN A 219 4.94 -9.21 -22.81
CA ASN A 219 4.43 -10.51 -22.38
C ASN A 219 4.63 -11.52 -23.53
N PRO A 220 5.15 -12.74 -23.26
CA PRO A 220 5.36 -13.79 -24.25
C PRO A 220 4.18 -14.04 -25.22
N GLN A 221 2.95 -13.71 -24.81
CA GLN A 221 1.74 -13.83 -25.64
C GLN A 221 1.63 -12.84 -26.80
N LYS A 222 2.33 -11.69 -26.74
CA LYS A 222 2.23 -10.62 -27.75
C LYS A 222 3.27 -10.70 -28.85
N ILE A 223 4.10 -11.73 -28.90
CA ILE A 223 4.97 -11.98 -30.05
C ILE A 223 4.11 -12.57 -31.18
N GLN A 224 3.23 -11.75 -31.76
CA GLN A 224 2.83 -11.95 -33.15
C GLN A 224 3.91 -11.28 -34.01
N PRO A 225 4.39 -11.91 -35.09
CA PRO A 225 5.36 -11.27 -35.97
C PRO A 225 4.75 -9.98 -36.54
N GLU A 226 5.46 -8.87 -36.42
CA GLU A 226 5.16 -7.63 -37.14
C GLU A 226 5.09 -7.95 -38.63
N VAL A 227 3.88 -8.04 -39.17
CA VAL A 227 3.68 -7.91 -40.60
C VAL A 227 3.90 -6.44 -40.91
N LYS A 228 5.07 -6.13 -41.49
CA LYS A 228 5.30 -4.88 -42.20
C LYS A 228 4.29 -4.82 -43.33
N THR A 229 3.38 -3.86 -43.30
CA THR A 229 2.61 -3.48 -44.48
C THR A 229 2.89 -2.02 -44.77
N ASP A 230 3.47 -1.82 -45.94
CA ASP A 230 3.88 -0.54 -46.49
C ASP A 230 2.70 0.42 -46.67
N GLN A 231 3.05 1.70 -46.70
CA GLN A 231 2.17 2.83 -46.93
C GLN A 231 1.43 2.69 -48.26
N GLU A 232 0.10 2.84 -48.26
CA GLU A 232 -0.60 3.43 -49.40
C GLU A 232 -1.59 4.49 -48.93
N THR A 233 -1.40 5.69 -49.48
CA THR A 233 -2.18 6.89 -49.25
C THR A 233 -3.34 6.86 -50.25
N GLN A 234 -4.58 7.11 -49.81
CA GLN A 234 -5.63 7.57 -50.71
C GLN A 234 -6.67 8.40 -49.95
N ASN A 235 -6.63 9.71 -50.18
CA ASN A 235 -7.72 10.64 -49.92
C ASN A 235 -8.84 10.39 -50.95
N LEU A 236 -10.10 10.37 -50.51
CA LEU A 236 -11.20 10.82 -51.36
C LEU A 236 -12.35 11.36 -50.51
N ASP A 237 -12.71 12.59 -50.84
CA ASP A 237 -13.70 13.46 -50.21
C ASP A 237 -15.13 13.17 -50.72
N THR A 238 -16.11 13.77 -50.02
CA THR A 238 -17.48 14.13 -50.42
C THR A 238 -18.61 13.10 -50.26
N ARG A 239 -19.50 13.35 -49.28
CA ARG A 239 -20.81 14.01 -49.50
C ARG A 239 -21.67 14.02 -48.22
N VAL A 240 -22.02 15.23 -47.78
CA VAL A 240 -23.06 15.52 -46.79
C VAL A 240 -24.38 15.80 -47.51
N ASN A 241 -25.46 15.18 -47.04
CA ASN A 241 -26.88 15.43 -47.26
C ASN A 241 -27.58 14.74 -46.07
N HIS A 242 -28.64 15.18 -45.42
CA HIS A 242 -29.54 16.34 -45.47
C HIS A 242 -30.47 16.19 -44.24
N HIS A 243 -31.15 17.26 -43.86
CA HIS A 243 -32.40 17.32 -43.07
C HIS A 243 -32.33 17.65 -41.56
N THR A 244 -32.56 18.93 -41.34
CA THR A 244 -33.30 19.61 -40.27
C THR A 244 -34.52 18.86 -39.72
N TYR A 245 -34.72 18.96 -38.40
CA TYR A 245 -36.01 19.25 -37.77
C TYR A 245 -35.80 20.15 -36.55
N GLU A 246 -36.45 21.31 -36.56
CA GLU A 246 -36.67 22.17 -35.40
C GLU A 246 -37.73 21.57 -34.47
N SER A 247 -37.57 21.81 -33.16
CA SER A 247 -38.67 22.31 -32.33
C SER A 247 -38.13 22.99 -31.07
N ALA A 248 -38.77 24.11 -30.76
CA ALA A 248 -38.66 24.99 -29.60
C ALA A 248 -38.77 24.22 -28.26
N ASP A 249 -38.30 24.72 -27.11
CA ASP A 249 -38.70 25.99 -26.55
C ASP A 249 -37.79 26.49 -25.43
N SER A 250 -37.93 27.80 -25.22
CA SER A 250 -37.40 28.68 -24.18
C SER A 250 -37.50 28.19 -22.71
N TYR A 251 -36.55 28.59 -21.86
CA TYR A 251 -36.74 29.49 -20.71
C TYR A 251 -35.41 29.81 -20.00
N SER A 252 -35.28 31.08 -19.60
CA SER A 252 -34.18 31.72 -18.90
C SER A 252 -34.23 31.55 -17.37
N THR A 253 -33.09 31.81 -16.72
CA THR A 253 -32.84 32.59 -15.47
C THR A 253 -31.72 31.95 -14.64
N THR A 254 -30.48 32.44 -14.75
CA THR A 254 -29.82 33.44 -13.88
C THR A 254 -29.75 33.05 -12.40
N ASP A 255 -28.51 32.78 -11.99
CA ASP A 255 -28.02 32.58 -10.63
C ASP A 255 -28.53 33.62 -9.62
N GLN A 256 -28.91 33.14 -8.44
CA GLN A 256 -28.89 33.94 -7.21
C GLN A 256 -28.39 33.08 -6.04
N TYR A 257 -27.14 33.35 -5.64
CA TYR A 257 -26.52 32.87 -4.40
C TYR A 257 -27.07 33.64 -3.20
N SER A 258 -27.29 32.95 -2.08
CA SER A 258 -27.43 33.56 -0.75
C SER A 258 -26.49 32.88 0.25
N ILE A 259 -25.75 33.74 0.95
CA ILE A 259 -24.56 33.48 1.75
C ILE A 259 -24.98 33.07 3.17
N ILE A 260 -24.65 31.84 3.58
CA ILE A 260 -24.58 31.44 5.00
C ILE A 260 -23.13 31.69 5.45
N PRO A 261 -22.86 32.24 6.66
CA PRO A 261 -21.49 32.56 7.07
C PRO A 261 -20.73 31.26 7.40
N VAL A 262 -20.07 30.69 6.39
CA VAL A 262 -19.22 29.49 6.43
C VAL A 262 -18.04 29.63 7.42
N PHE A 263 -17.77 30.85 7.88
CA PHE A 263 -16.66 31.15 8.78
C PHE A 263 -16.79 30.48 10.17
N SER A 264 -18.00 30.28 10.71
CA SER A 264 -18.16 29.72 12.06
C SER A 264 -17.75 28.25 12.19
N CYS A 265 -17.99 27.43 11.16
CA CYS A 265 -17.66 26.00 11.19
C CYS A 265 -16.18 25.73 10.90
N ILE A 266 -15.53 26.59 10.10
CA ILE A 266 -14.12 26.45 9.72
C ILE A 266 -13.21 26.69 10.93
N PHE A 267 -13.50 27.69 11.77
CA PHE A 267 -12.66 27.95 12.95
C PHE A 267 -12.71 26.80 13.95
N VAL A 268 -13.89 26.24 14.25
CA VAL A 268 -14.02 25.11 15.19
C VAL A 268 -13.32 23.86 14.65
N GLY A 269 -13.45 23.58 13.35
CA GLY A 269 -12.74 22.47 12.70
C GLY A 269 -11.21 22.64 12.74
N ILE A 270 -10.72 23.85 12.44
CA ILE A 270 -9.28 24.17 12.49
C ILE A 270 -8.74 24.03 13.92
N PHE A 271 -9.46 24.48 14.95
CA PHE A 271 -9.01 24.32 16.35
C PHE A 271 -8.95 22.87 16.80
N ILE A 272 -9.91 22.03 16.39
CA ILE A 272 -9.89 20.59 16.70
C ILE A 272 -8.74 19.90 15.96
N ILE A 273 -8.50 20.25 14.70
CA ILE A 273 -7.41 19.70 13.89
C ILE A 273 -6.04 20.15 14.45
N LEU A 274 -5.88 21.43 14.82
CA LEU A 274 -4.67 21.94 15.47
C LEU A 274 -4.45 21.30 16.84
N PHE A 275 -5.52 21.01 17.61
CA PHE A 275 -5.43 20.27 18.88
C PHE A 275 -4.98 18.82 18.67
N LEU A 276 -5.48 18.15 17.62
CA LEU A 276 -5.03 16.82 17.24
C LEU A 276 -3.56 16.87 16.82
N PHE A 277 -3.19 17.75 15.89
CA PHE A 277 -1.79 17.87 15.45
C PHE A 277 -0.85 18.27 16.57
N TYR A 278 -1.22 19.19 17.46
CA TYR A 278 -0.45 19.57 18.65
C TYR A 278 -0.21 18.37 19.58
N LYS A 279 -1.23 17.53 19.81
CA LYS A 279 -1.07 16.28 20.59
C LYS A 279 -0.25 15.21 19.83
N PHE A 280 -0.22 15.27 18.50
CA PHE A 280 0.63 14.42 17.64
C PHE A 280 2.01 15.06 17.32
N THR A 281 2.31 16.24 17.83
CA THR A 281 3.62 16.91 17.72
C THR A 281 4.63 16.28 18.69
N LYS A 282 5.08 15.08 18.33
CA LYS A 282 6.47 14.60 18.44
C LYS A 282 6.81 13.61 17.29
N PHE A 283 6.19 13.77 16.12
CA PHE A 283 6.38 12.86 14.98
C PHE A 283 7.27 13.37 13.83
N GLY A 284 7.97 14.51 14.02
CA GLY A 284 8.80 15.09 12.97
C GLY A 284 10.08 14.32 12.62
N ASN A 285 10.69 13.58 13.56
CA ASN A 285 12.01 12.96 13.34
C ASN A 285 11.99 11.43 13.16
N CYS A 286 10.89 10.76 13.50
CA CYS A 286 10.78 9.29 13.44
C CYS A 286 10.43 8.78 12.03
N LEU A 287 9.72 9.58 11.22
CA LEU A 287 9.33 9.21 9.86
C LEU A 287 10.55 9.07 8.92
N ARG A 288 11.61 9.88 9.11
CA ARG A 288 12.83 9.83 8.30
C ARG A 288 13.71 8.63 8.65
N ALA A 289 13.81 8.26 9.92
CA ALA A 289 14.60 7.10 10.37
C ALA A 289 14.00 5.77 9.86
N ASN A 290 12.67 5.67 9.77
CA ASN A 290 11.99 4.45 9.36
C ASN A 290 12.07 4.16 7.85
N LEU A 291 12.24 5.18 7.00
CA LEU A 291 12.41 5.02 5.53
C LEU A 291 13.73 4.34 5.17
N ILE A 292 14.77 4.52 6.00
CA ILE A 292 16.07 3.86 5.82
C ILE A 292 15.97 2.36 6.14
N SER A 293 15.16 1.96 7.14
CA SER A 293 15.02 0.55 7.54
C SER A 293 14.33 -0.33 6.48
N LYS A 294 13.46 0.24 5.64
CA LYS A 294 12.81 -0.50 4.52
C LYS A 294 13.80 -0.94 3.44
N ARG A 295 15.00 -0.32 3.36
CA ARG A 295 16.05 -0.67 2.38
C ARG A 295 16.77 -1.99 2.74
N MET A 296 16.76 -2.39 4.01
CA MET A 296 17.58 -3.50 4.50
C MET A 296 16.98 -4.89 4.21
N ILE A 297 15.68 -4.98 3.94
CA ILE A 297 14.97 -6.27 3.71
C ILE A 297 15.13 -6.77 2.25
N TRP A 298 15.58 -5.92 1.32
CA TRP A 298 15.69 -6.28 -0.10
C TRP A 298 17.05 -6.85 -0.52
N ASN A 299 18.08 -6.79 0.33
CA ASN A 299 19.44 -7.17 -0.06
C ASN A 299 19.79 -8.66 0.13
N ASN A 300 18.84 -9.52 0.53
CA ASN A 300 19.10 -10.96 0.77
C ASN A 300 18.49 -11.88 -0.28
N ILE A 301 18.32 -11.40 -1.51
CA ILE A 301 18.07 -12.28 -2.66
C ILE A 301 19.31 -12.20 -3.52
N ASP A 302 20.39 -12.80 -3.03
CA ASP A 302 21.39 -13.53 -3.82
C ASP A 302 22.37 -14.23 -2.85
N GLU A 303 22.73 -15.46 -3.19
CA GLU A 303 23.72 -16.36 -2.57
C GLU A 303 23.39 -17.09 -1.25
N GLU A 304 22.86 -18.30 -1.44
CA GLU A 304 23.16 -19.45 -0.59
C GLU A 304 24.59 -19.93 -0.87
N THR A 305 25.54 -19.64 0.02
CA THR A 305 26.73 -20.50 0.29
C THR A 305 27.47 -20.04 1.55
N ASN A 306 27.54 -20.94 2.53
CA ASN A 306 28.41 -20.99 3.71
C ASN A 306 29.28 -19.77 4.04
N SER A 307 28.92 -19.05 5.11
CA SER A 307 29.91 -18.58 6.09
C SER A 307 29.30 -18.38 7.48
N THR A 308 29.88 -19.08 8.44
CA THR A 308 29.62 -18.97 9.87
C THR A 308 30.33 -17.73 10.39
N PHE A 309 29.63 -16.68 10.85
CA PHE A 309 30.27 -15.64 11.67
C PHE A 309 29.30 -15.07 12.73
N ILE A 310 29.59 -15.52 13.96
CA ILE A 310 29.44 -14.93 15.30
C ILE A 310 28.50 -13.72 15.46
N LEU A 311 27.46 -13.93 16.27
CA LEU A 311 26.58 -12.94 16.87
C LEU A 311 27.34 -12.02 17.84
N SER A 312 27.14 -10.71 17.74
CA SER A 312 27.28 -9.76 18.85
C SER A 312 26.24 -8.66 18.69
N PRO A 313 25.26 -8.54 19.61
CA PRO A 313 24.27 -7.48 19.56
C PRO A 313 24.63 -6.40 20.57
N ASP A 314 25.14 -5.25 20.13
CA ASP A 314 25.14 -4.04 20.94
C ASP A 314 24.87 -2.83 20.05
N THR A 315 23.63 -2.33 20.12
CA THR A 315 23.35 -0.89 20.09
C THR A 315 22.04 -0.68 20.84
N GLU A 316 22.17 -0.36 22.12
CA GLU A 316 21.13 0.25 22.93
C GLU A 316 20.59 1.50 22.22
N ASN A 317 19.31 1.48 21.85
CA ASN A 317 18.57 2.69 21.49
C ASN A 317 17.58 2.99 22.63
N THR A 318 18.12 3.56 23.70
CA THR A 318 17.36 4.07 24.84
C THR A 318 16.65 5.36 24.43
N CYS A 319 15.33 5.32 24.26
CA CYS A 319 14.52 6.54 24.30
C CYS A 319 14.50 7.05 25.75
N SER A 320 15.44 7.93 26.09
CA SER A 320 15.57 8.55 27.41
C SER A 320 14.26 9.22 27.85
N GLU A 321 13.82 8.82 29.05
CA GLU A 321 12.81 9.51 29.85
C GLU A 321 13.32 10.88 30.34
N ASN A 322 12.37 11.77 30.60
CA ASN A 322 12.59 13.13 31.10
C ASN A 322 13.39 13.14 32.41
N THR A 323 14.57 13.76 32.41
CA THR A 323 15.22 14.21 33.64
C THR A 323 14.74 15.62 33.99
N ALA A 324 14.01 15.74 35.10
CA ALA A 324 13.68 17.02 35.71
C ALA A 324 14.90 17.51 36.52
N TYR A 325 15.39 18.70 36.20
CA TYR A 325 16.48 19.36 36.91
C TYR A 325 16.06 19.73 38.35
N HIS A 326 16.84 19.31 39.35
CA HIS A 326 16.78 19.87 40.70
C HIS A 326 17.91 20.89 40.88
N ILE A 327 17.53 22.16 41.00
CA ILE A 327 18.40 23.28 41.36
C ILE A 327 18.51 23.30 42.89
N ALA A 328 19.73 23.22 43.42
CA ALA A 328 20.01 23.42 44.83
C ALA A 328 20.16 24.93 45.11
N TYR A 329 19.36 25.47 46.03
CA TYR A 329 19.60 26.78 46.63
C TYR A 329 20.35 26.59 47.95
N HIS A 330 21.54 27.16 48.05
CA HIS A 330 22.18 27.45 49.33
C HIS A 330 21.78 28.87 49.76
N SER A 331 21.30 29.03 50.98
CA SER A 331 21.25 30.32 51.67
C SER A 331 21.94 30.20 53.03
N VAL A 332 22.78 31.19 53.32
CA VAL A 332 23.52 31.41 54.58
C VAL A 332 22.55 31.72 55.71
#